data_AF-A0A7H8K8R7-F1
#
_entry.id   AF-A0A7H8K8R7-F1
#
_cell.length_a   1.000
_cell.length_b   1.000
_cell.length_c   1.000
_cell.angle_alpha   90.00
_cell.angle_beta   90.00
_cell.angle_gamma   90.00
#
_symmetry.space_group_name_H-M   'P 1'
#
loop_
_entity.id
_entity.type
_entity.pdbx_description
1 polymer ?
#
loop_
_entity_poly.entity_id
_entity_poly.type
_entity_poly.pdbx_seq_one_letter_code
_entity_poly.pdbx_strand_id
1 'polypeptide(L)'
;MATLLAAAPRHLRVASATDSGDAVTRSHLADGRCVGWYAPPIPGWRVAIDAEYAAAEVPPMLAHRFGTSNFWARWTRTECVAKLADVPMVALWRRYGLSVPAGTVWLWRTLVLDLDLDLDLDLGLDLDLGPSGLAREVGSADREALSDLVVTVAFTVIPGLPSPGPDLPPPDLDLPPPGRSLSS
;
A
#
# COMPACT_ATOMS: atom_id res chain seq x y z
N MET A 1 13.62 -8.95 9.84
CA MET A 1 12.35 -8.44 9.25
C MET A 1 12.46 -7.00 8.77
N ALA A 2 13.11 -6.10 9.52
CA ALA A 2 13.24 -4.68 9.15
C ALA A 2 13.82 -4.45 7.74
N THR A 3 14.83 -5.23 7.33
CA THR A 3 15.40 -5.17 5.97
C THR A 3 14.39 -5.49 4.88
N LEU A 4 13.48 -6.45 5.11
CA LEU A 4 12.44 -6.80 4.13
C LEU A 4 11.39 -5.68 4.02
N LEU A 5 10.97 -5.10 5.15
CA LEU A 5 10.09 -3.93 5.14
C LEU A 5 10.76 -2.73 4.44
N ALA A 6 12.05 -2.53 4.63
CA ALA A 6 12.83 -1.50 3.93
C ALA A 6 12.87 -1.74 2.41
N ALA A 7 12.94 -3.01 1.99
CA ALA A 7 12.95 -3.43 0.59
C ALA A 7 11.55 -3.63 -0.02
N ALA A 8 10.46 -3.40 0.75
CA ALA A 8 9.09 -3.69 0.34
C ALA A 8 8.70 -3.21 -1.08
N PRO A 9 9.08 -2.00 -1.54
CA PRO A 9 8.74 -1.55 -2.90
C PRO A 9 9.18 -2.52 -4.00
N ARG A 10 10.31 -3.23 -3.84
CA ARG A 10 10.84 -4.17 -4.85
C ARG A 10 10.03 -5.47 -4.97
N HIS A 11 9.13 -5.70 -4.02
CA HIS A 11 8.30 -6.89 -3.93
C HIS A 11 6.82 -6.59 -4.17
N LEU A 12 6.48 -5.33 -4.47
CA LEU A 12 5.15 -4.91 -4.84
C LEU A 12 5.09 -4.77 -6.36
N ARG A 13 4.00 -5.23 -6.96
CA ARG A 13 3.71 -5.00 -8.38
C ARG A 13 2.23 -4.74 -8.56
N VAL A 14 1.90 -3.88 -9.51
CA VAL A 14 0.52 -3.64 -9.92
C VAL A 14 0.27 -4.37 -11.22
N ALA A 15 -0.75 -5.22 -11.25
CA ALA A 15 -1.11 -5.99 -12.44
C ALA A 15 -2.62 -6.23 -12.48
N SER A 16 -3.12 -6.85 -13.56
CA SER A 16 -4.51 -7.30 -13.56
C SER A 16 -4.75 -8.35 -12.47
N ALA A 17 -6.00 -8.55 -12.07
CA ALA A 17 -6.34 -9.60 -11.10
C ALA A 17 -5.94 -11.00 -11.59
N THR A 18 -6.00 -11.24 -12.91
CA THR A 18 -5.58 -12.50 -13.55
C THR A 18 -4.07 -12.69 -13.46
N ASP A 19 -3.30 -11.65 -13.77
CA ASP A 19 -1.84 -11.71 -13.83
C ASP A 19 -1.20 -11.68 -12.42
N SER A 20 -1.95 -11.30 -11.39
CA SER A 20 -1.53 -11.34 -9.99
C SER A 20 -1.74 -12.71 -9.32
N GLY A 21 -1.77 -13.79 -10.11
CA GLY A 21 -2.10 -15.14 -9.64
C GLY A 21 -1.04 -15.81 -8.78
N ASP A 22 0.23 -15.42 -8.97
CA ASP A 22 1.41 -15.93 -8.26
C ASP A 22 1.81 -15.06 -7.04
N ALA A 23 1.10 -13.95 -6.80
CA ALA A 23 1.30 -13.14 -5.61
C ALA A 23 1.00 -13.94 -4.34
N VAL A 24 1.87 -13.82 -3.32
CA VAL A 24 1.68 -14.45 -2.00
C VAL A 24 0.45 -13.89 -1.30
N THR A 25 0.16 -12.60 -1.48
CA THR A 25 -1.06 -11.92 -1.06
C THR A 25 -1.30 -10.71 -1.95
N ARG A 26 -2.56 -10.26 -2.06
CA ARG A 26 -2.94 -9.14 -2.95
C ARG A 26 -4.02 -8.23 -2.36
N SER A 27 -4.01 -6.97 -2.78
CA SER A 27 -5.08 -6.00 -2.57
C SER A 27 -5.72 -5.65 -3.91
N HIS A 28 -7.05 -5.65 -3.99
CA HIS A 28 -7.76 -5.24 -5.19
C HIS A 28 -7.96 -3.72 -5.18
N LEU A 29 -7.78 -3.10 -6.33
CA LEU A 29 -8.02 -1.68 -6.54
C LEU A 29 -9.41 -1.46 -7.14
N ALA A 30 -9.93 -0.23 -6.99
CA ALA A 30 -11.26 0.13 -7.48
C ALA A 30 -11.42 0.02 -9.00
N ASP A 31 -10.31 0.03 -9.76
CA ASP A 31 -10.29 -0.09 -11.22
C ASP A 31 -10.15 -1.54 -11.73
N GLY A 32 -10.18 -2.53 -10.83
CA GLY A 32 -10.08 -3.94 -11.16
C GLY A 32 -8.65 -4.50 -11.24
N ARG A 33 -7.62 -3.66 -11.11
CA ARG A 33 -6.24 -4.13 -10.92
C ARG A 33 -6.01 -4.63 -9.49
N CYS A 34 -4.85 -5.22 -9.27
CA CYS A 34 -4.37 -5.65 -7.97
C CYS A 34 -2.96 -5.11 -7.71
N VAL A 35 -2.69 -4.79 -6.45
CA VAL A 35 -1.32 -4.74 -5.92
C VAL A 35 -1.00 -6.11 -5.34
N GLY A 36 0.06 -6.77 -5.80
CA GLY A 36 0.51 -8.07 -5.32
C GLY A 36 1.82 -7.99 -4.54
N TRP A 37 1.99 -8.86 -3.53
CA TRP A 37 3.24 -9.06 -2.80
C TRP A 37 3.96 -10.33 -3.28
N TYR A 38 5.22 -10.20 -3.68
CA TYR A 38 6.00 -11.25 -4.34
C TYR A 38 7.28 -11.66 -3.60
N ALA A 39 7.52 -11.17 -2.38
CA ALA A 39 8.65 -11.68 -1.60
C ALA A 39 8.36 -13.12 -1.15
N PRO A 40 9.38 -13.99 -1.06
CA PRO A 40 9.22 -15.33 -0.53
C PRO A 40 8.59 -15.33 0.88
N PRO A 41 7.71 -16.30 1.19
CA PRO A 41 7.17 -16.46 2.53
C PRO A 41 8.28 -16.64 3.57
N ILE A 42 8.16 -15.95 4.71
CA ILE A 42 9.10 -16.11 5.82
C ILE A 42 8.53 -17.15 6.81
N PRO A 43 9.26 -18.22 7.14
CA PRO A 43 8.82 -19.19 8.14
C PRO A 43 8.44 -18.54 9.48
N GLY A 44 7.28 -18.91 10.01
CA GLY A 44 6.77 -18.37 11.29
C GLY A 44 6.05 -17.02 11.18
N TRP A 45 5.98 -16.40 10.00
CA TRP A 45 5.33 -15.12 9.78
C TRP A 45 4.19 -15.21 8.77
N ARG A 46 3.15 -14.40 8.97
CA ARG A 46 2.10 -14.09 7.99
C ARG A 46 2.32 -12.69 7.46
N VAL A 47 1.93 -12.47 6.21
CA VAL A 47 1.98 -11.18 5.52
C VAL A 47 0.60 -10.81 5.00
N ALA A 48 0.25 -9.54 5.10
CA ALA A 48 -0.90 -8.95 4.43
C ALA A 48 -0.48 -7.63 3.78
N ILE A 49 -1.13 -7.31 2.66
CA ILE A 49 -1.04 -5.99 2.06
C ILE A 49 -2.44 -5.41 1.88
N ASP A 50 -2.51 -4.10 1.88
CA ASP A 50 -3.70 -3.34 1.49
C ASP A 50 -3.26 -2.06 0.77
N ALA A 51 -4.04 -1.64 -0.21
CA ALA A 51 -3.70 -0.54 -1.11
C ALA A 51 -4.95 0.26 -1.48
N GLU A 52 -4.81 1.59 -1.45
CA GLU A 52 -5.86 2.54 -1.84
C GLU A 52 -5.25 3.67 -2.66
N TYR A 53 -6.01 4.25 -3.59
CA TYR A 53 -5.57 5.46 -4.29
C TYR A 53 -5.41 6.62 -3.32
N ALA A 54 -4.26 7.28 -3.34
CA ALA A 54 -3.97 8.40 -2.46
C ALA A 54 -4.97 9.55 -2.65
N ALA A 55 -5.40 9.76 -3.90
CA ALA A 55 -6.35 10.80 -4.30
C ALA A 55 -7.83 10.38 -4.17
N ALA A 56 -8.13 9.14 -3.73
CA ALA A 56 -9.52 8.72 -3.56
C ALA A 56 -10.24 9.62 -2.53
N GLU A 57 -11.48 9.98 -2.83
CA GLU A 57 -12.31 10.75 -1.91
C GLU A 57 -12.64 9.90 -0.67
N VAL A 58 -12.36 10.44 0.52
CA VAL A 58 -12.75 9.80 1.77
C VAL A 58 -14.27 9.89 1.92
N PRO A 59 -15.01 8.76 2.05
CA PRO A 59 -16.46 8.80 2.18
C PRO A 59 -16.91 9.71 3.34
N PRO A 60 -17.90 10.62 3.16
CA PRO A 60 -18.24 11.64 4.16
C PRO A 60 -18.55 11.10 5.56
N MET A 61 -19.22 9.95 5.65
CA MET A 61 -19.50 9.29 6.93
C MET A 61 -18.23 8.83 7.65
N LEU A 62 -17.22 8.37 6.90
CA LEU A 62 -15.94 7.93 7.45
C LEU A 62 -15.07 9.13 7.79
N ALA A 63 -15.10 10.18 6.96
CA ALA A 63 -14.45 11.45 7.25
C ALA A 63 -14.99 12.07 8.55
N HIS A 64 -16.32 12.11 8.74
CA HIS A 64 -16.94 12.60 9.96
C HIS A 64 -16.51 11.77 11.20
N ARG A 65 -16.37 10.46 11.04
CA ARG A 65 -16.05 9.56 12.15
C ARG A 65 -14.57 9.53 12.53
N PHE A 66 -13.67 9.59 11.54
CA PHE A 66 -12.24 9.33 11.72
C PHE A 66 -11.34 10.51 11.33
N GLY A 67 -11.90 11.59 10.78
CA GLY A 67 -11.15 12.68 10.16
C GLY A 67 -10.47 12.26 8.85
N THR A 68 -10.02 13.23 8.08
CA THR A 68 -9.42 13.01 6.74
C THR A 68 -7.90 12.93 6.75
N SER A 69 -7.24 13.46 7.80
CA SER A 69 -5.78 13.50 7.89
C SER A 69 -5.18 12.10 7.82
N ASN A 70 -4.32 11.83 6.82
CA ASN A 70 -3.69 10.52 6.59
C ASN A 70 -4.69 9.35 6.57
N PHE A 71 -5.93 9.59 6.13
CA PHE A 71 -7.00 8.60 6.22
C PHE A 71 -6.63 7.27 5.57
N TRP A 72 -6.19 7.28 4.31
CA TRP A 72 -5.85 6.07 3.57
C TRP A 72 -4.70 5.30 4.20
N ALA A 73 -3.67 5.99 4.73
CA ALA A 73 -2.57 5.32 5.43
C ALA A 73 -3.00 4.59 6.70
N ARG A 74 -3.99 5.13 7.44
CA ARG A 74 -4.57 4.48 8.63
C ARG A 74 -5.56 3.39 8.25
N TRP A 75 -6.32 3.60 7.17
CA TRP A 75 -7.24 2.64 6.60
C TRP A 75 -6.51 1.36 6.20
N THR A 76 -5.54 1.46 5.30
CA THR A 76 -4.78 0.31 4.77
C THR A 76 -4.05 -0.44 5.88
N ARG A 77 -3.55 0.27 6.89
CA ARG A 77 -2.96 -0.34 8.08
C ARG A 77 -3.97 -1.14 8.89
N THR A 78 -5.17 -0.61 9.08
CA THR A 78 -6.23 -1.30 9.84
C THR A 78 -6.79 -2.50 9.06
N GLU A 79 -6.93 -2.39 7.75
CA GLU A 79 -7.30 -3.52 6.87
C GLU A 79 -6.25 -4.64 6.91
N CYS A 80 -4.96 -4.30 6.86
CA CYS A 80 -3.89 -5.29 7.06
C CYS A 80 -4.00 -6.03 8.40
N VAL A 81 -4.32 -5.31 9.49
CA VAL A 81 -4.57 -5.92 10.80
C VAL A 81 -5.81 -6.83 10.76
N ALA A 82 -6.89 -6.38 10.11
CA ALA A 82 -8.11 -7.16 9.94
C ALA A 82 -7.83 -8.50 9.24
N LYS A 83 -7.12 -8.45 8.10
CA LYS A 83 -6.69 -9.61 7.31
C LYS A 83 -5.84 -10.59 8.13
N LEU A 84 -4.86 -10.08 8.87
CA LEU A 84 -3.95 -10.94 9.64
C LEU A 84 -4.57 -11.51 10.92
N ALA A 85 -5.50 -10.77 11.54
CA ALA A 85 -6.26 -11.23 12.70
C ALA A 85 -7.47 -12.09 12.34
N ASP A 86 -7.76 -12.25 11.05
CA ASP A 86 -8.93 -12.97 10.53
C ASP A 86 -10.25 -12.47 11.13
N VAL A 87 -10.42 -11.14 11.11
CA VAL A 87 -11.65 -10.48 11.58
C VAL A 87 -12.12 -9.47 10.55
N PRO A 88 -13.43 -9.22 10.44
CA PRO A 88 -13.93 -8.15 9.59
C PRO A 88 -13.36 -6.79 10.04
N MET A 89 -12.94 -5.94 9.09
CA MET A 89 -12.53 -4.56 9.38
C MET A 89 -13.59 -3.82 10.20
N VAL A 90 -14.88 -4.09 9.92
CA VAL A 90 -15.98 -3.46 10.67
C VAL A 90 -15.95 -3.76 12.18
N ALA A 91 -15.37 -4.88 12.60
CA ALA A 91 -15.21 -5.22 14.01
C ALA A 91 -14.07 -4.43 14.66
N LEU A 92 -12.94 -4.26 13.95
CA LEU A 92 -11.78 -3.53 14.46
C LEU A 92 -12.07 -2.04 14.63
N TRP A 93 -12.55 -1.36 13.60
CA TRP A 93 -12.75 0.10 13.67
C TRP A 93 -13.88 0.54 14.61
N ARG A 94 -14.78 -0.38 15.01
CA ARG A 94 -15.81 -0.13 16.01
C ARG A 94 -15.22 -0.11 17.41
N ARG A 95 -14.18 -0.90 17.64
CA ARG A 95 -13.52 -1.06 18.94
C ARG A 95 -12.31 -0.14 19.10
N TYR A 96 -11.54 0.07 18.04
CA TYR A 96 -10.24 0.74 18.10
C TYR A 96 -10.15 1.96 17.17
N GLY A 97 -11.19 2.27 16.39
CA GLY A 97 -11.09 3.24 15.30
C GLY A 97 -10.09 2.78 14.24
N LEU A 98 -9.44 3.71 13.54
CA LEU A 98 -8.36 3.40 12.59
C LEU A 98 -6.99 3.30 13.28
N SER A 99 -6.98 2.90 14.55
CA SER A 99 -5.77 2.68 15.33
C SER A 99 -5.48 1.20 15.45
N VAL A 100 -4.20 0.82 15.42
CA VAL A 100 -3.79 -0.57 15.63
C VAL A 100 -3.79 -0.88 17.14
N PRO A 101 -4.37 -2.00 17.58
CA PRO A 101 -4.35 -2.39 18.99
C PRO A 101 -2.92 -2.53 19.55
N ALA A 102 -2.68 -1.93 20.72
CA ALA A 102 -1.40 -2.07 21.42
C ALA A 102 -1.15 -3.52 21.89
N GLY A 103 0.12 -3.88 22.06
CA GLY A 103 0.53 -5.17 22.65
C GLY A 103 0.52 -6.37 21.71
N THR A 104 0.34 -6.15 20.41
CA THR A 104 0.47 -7.21 19.39
C THR A 104 1.77 -7.03 18.61
N VAL A 105 2.45 -8.13 18.27
CA VAL A 105 3.68 -8.10 17.46
C VAL A 105 3.31 -7.92 15.99
N TRP A 106 3.07 -6.66 15.62
CA TRP A 106 2.87 -6.24 14.25
C TRP A 106 4.12 -5.51 13.77
N LEU A 107 4.57 -5.83 12.57
CA LEU A 107 5.59 -5.06 11.86
C LEU A 107 4.97 -4.57 10.56
N TRP A 108 4.85 -3.27 10.36
CA TRP A 108 4.29 -2.73 9.13
C TRP A 108 5.12 -1.59 8.58
N ARG A 109 4.89 -1.31 7.29
CA ARG A 109 5.33 -0.09 6.64
C ARG A 109 4.21 0.39 5.71
N THR A 110 3.88 1.67 5.79
CA THR A 110 3.06 2.35 4.78
C THR A 110 3.99 3.10 3.84
N LEU A 111 3.73 3.00 2.54
CA LEU A 111 4.50 3.64 1.48
C LEU A 111 3.56 4.20 0.42
N VAL A 112 4.07 5.12 -0.39
CA VAL A 112 3.40 5.61 -1.59
C VAL A 112 4.09 4.96 -2.78
N LEU A 113 3.33 4.29 -3.64
CA LEU A 113 3.80 3.81 -4.94
C LEU A 113 3.34 4.79 -6.01
N ASP A 114 4.29 5.27 -6.79
CA ASP A 114 4.06 6.07 -7.98
C ASP A 114 3.79 5.11 -9.15
N LEU A 115 2.57 5.12 -9.68
CA LEU A 115 2.17 4.26 -10.79
C LEU A 115 2.67 4.76 -12.15
N ASP A 116 3.16 6.00 -12.25
CA ASP A 116 3.66 6.56 -13.51
C ASP A 116 5.09 6.10 -13.81
N LEU A 117 5.83 5.62 -12.79
CA LEU A 117 7.18 5.05 -12.95
C LEU A 117 7.19 3.56 -13.32
N ASP A 118 6.06 2.85 -13.22
CA ASP A 118 5.96 1.41 -13.47
C ASP A 118 5.41 1.06 -14.88
N LEU A 119 4.96 2.05 -15.66
CA LEU A 119 4.44 1.81 -17.03
C LEU A 119 5.54 1.47 -18.06
N ASP A 120 6.83 1.60 -17.73
CA ASP A 120 7.93 1.24 -18.62
C ASP A 120 8.35 -0.24 -18.53
N LEU A 121 7.77 -1.04 -17.63
CA LEU A 121 8.26 -2.42 -17.40
C LEU A 121 7.41 -3.55 -17.97
N ASP A 122 6.21 -3.31 -18.54
CA ASP A 122 5.46 -4.41 -19.18
C ASP A 122 4.38 -3.97 -20.19
N LEU A 123 4.75 -3.14 -21.16
CA LEU A 123 4.02 -3.11 -22.43
C LEU A 123 4.90 -3.76 -23.49
N GLY A 124 4.71 -5.07 -23.67
CA GLY A 124 5.10 -5.80 -24.87
C GLY A 124 4.33 -5.31 -26.10
N LEU A 125 4.49 -4.03 -26.42
CA LEU A 125 3.96 -3.38 -27.60
C LEU A 125 5.09 -3.31 -28.63
N ASP A 126 5.10 -4.31 -29.50
CA ASP A 126 5.77 -4.27 -30.79
C ASP A 126 5.05 -3.22 -31.65
N LEU A 127 5.26 -1.94 -31.35
CA LEU A 127 4.76 -0.82 -32.14
C LEU A 127 5.85 -0.42 -33.12
N ASP A 128 5.78 -1.05 -34.30
CA ASP A 128 6.40 -0.55 -35.53
C ASP A 128 5.78 0.82 -35.87
N LEU A 129 6.29 1.89 -35.25
CA LEU A 129 5.93 3.26 -35.57
C LEU A 129 6.87 3.77 -36.66
N GLY A 130 6.46 3.55 -37.91
CA GLY A 130 6.98 4.27 -39.06
C GLY A 130 6.93 5.79 -38.85
N PRO A 131 7.82 6.56 -39.51
CA PRO A 131 8.08 7.94 -39.15
C PRO A 131 7.05 8.87 -39.80
N SER A 132 5.90 9.10 -39.18
CA SER A 132 5.09 10.33 -39.39
C SER A 132 3.83 10.35 -38.53
N GLY A 133 3.77 11.26 -37.56
CA GLY A 133 2.53 11.49 -36.81
C GLY A 133 2.68 12.43 -35.62
N LEU A 134 2.88 13.72 -35.90
CA LEU A 134 2.57 14.88 -35.05
C LEU A 134 2.32 14.57 -33.56
N ALA A 135 3.37 14.66 -32.75
CA ALA A 135 3.28 14.74 -31.30
C ALA A 135 2.47 15.99 -30.92
N ARG A 136 1.21 15.79 -30.50
CA ARG A 136 0.47 16.82 -29.76
C ARG A 136 1.07 16.84 -28.36
N GLU A 137 1.79 17.91 -28.07
CA GLU A 137 2.32 18.21 -26.74
C GLU A 137 1.12 18.40 -25.79
N VAL A 138 0.79 17.36 -25.04
CA VAL A 138 -0.15 17.44 -23.92
C VAL A 138 0.69 17.91 -22.73
N GLY A 139 0.43 19.14 -22.29
CA GLY A 139 1.20 19.85 -21.27
C GLY A 139 1.43 19.02 -20.00
N SER A 140 2.67 19.06 -19.52
CA SER A 140 3.18 18.25 -18.41
C SER A 140 2.66 18.64 -17.03
N ALA A 141 1.79 19.66 -16.92
CA ALA A 141 1.34 20.20 -15.63
C ALA A 141 0.00 19.61 -15.13
N ASP A 142 -0.80 18.99 -16.00
CA ASP A 142 -2.10 18.39 -15.63
C ASP A 142 -2.04 16.86 -15.44
N ARG A 143 -0.84 16.27 -15.54
CA ARG A 143 -0.59 14.82 -15.40
C ARG A 143 -0.22 14.39 -13.99
N GLU A 144 0.13 15.34 -13.11
CA GLU A 144 0.62 15.05 -11.76
C GLU A 144 -0.55 14.81 -10.77
N ALA A 145 -0.49 13.71 -10.01
CA ALA A 145 -1.28 13.35 -8.82
C ALA A 145 -2.47 12.37 -8.94
N LEU A 146 -2.78 11.80 -10.11
CA LEU A 146 -3.96 10.92 -10.25
C LEU A 146 -3.71 9.42 -10.01
N SER A 147 -2.47 8.98 -9.81
CA SER A 147 -2.14 7.56 -9.88
C SER A 147 -1.35 7.02 -8.67
N ASP A 148 -1.06 7.83 -7.64
CA ASP A 148 -0.37 7.33 -6.45
C ASP A 148 -1.21 6.32 -5.64
N LEU A 149 -0.57 5.24 -5.20
CA LEU A 149 -1.17 4.27 -4.27
C LEU A 149 -0.56 4.41 -2.88
N VAL A 150 -1.40 4.55 -1.87
CA VAL A 150 -1.00 4.33 -0.48
C VAL A 150 -1.08 2.84 -0.22
N VAL A 151 0.06 2.20 0.04
CA VAL A 151 0.16 0.76 0.29
C VAL A 151 0.71 0.50 1.68
N THR A 152 0.05 -0.37 2.44
CA THR A 152 0.61 -0.90 3.68
C THR A 152 0.98 -2.37 3.50
N VAL A 153 2.22 -2.71 3.86
CA VAL A 153 2.65 -4.10 4.03
C VAL A 153 2.78 -4.37 5.52
N ALA A 154 2.15 -5.43 6.02
CA ALA A 154 2.16 -5.80 7.42
C ALA A 154 2.51 -7.27 7.62
N PHE A 155 3.22 -7.55 8.70
CA PHE A 155 3.61 -8.88 9.13
C PHE A 155 3.20 -9.12 10.59
N THR A 156 2.87 -10.38 10.89
CA THR A 156 2.72 -10.85 12.27
C THR A 156 3.22 -12.27 12.42
N VAL A 157 3.58 -12.63 13.65
CA VAL A 157 3.97 -14.01 13.98
C VAL A 157 2.75 -14.93 13.93
N ILE A 158 2.95 -16.17 13.50
CA ILE A 158 1.92 -17.21 13.58
C ILE A 158 1.82 -17.65 15.05
N PRO A 159 0.64 -17.56 15.70
CA PRO A 159 0.47 -18.07 17.06
C PRO A 159 0.85 -19.55 17.15
N GLY A 160 1.70 -19.90 18.12
CA GLY A 160 2.12 -21.30 18.37
C GLY A 160 3.42 -21.75 17.67
N LEU A 161 4.04 -20.90 16.85
CA LEU A 161 5.41 -21.11 16.35
C LEU A 161 6.41 -20.24 17.15
N PRO A 162 7.63 -20.71 17.45
CA PRO A 162 8.61 -19.91 18.17
C PRO A 162 8.95 -18.64 17.38
N SER A 163 8.81 -17.49 18.04
CA SER A 163 9.21 -16.19 17.47
C SER A 163 10.70 -16.23 17.13
N PRO A 164 11.13 -15.90 15.89
CA PRO A 164 12.55 -15.85 15.57
C PRO A 164 13.18 -14.58 16.14
N GLY A 165 13.51 -14.62 17.45
CA GLY A 165 14.36 -13.63 18.15
C GLY A 165 13.86 -12.17 18.14
N PRO A 166 14.47 -11.30 18.96
CA PRO A 166 14.11 -9.88 18.99
C PRO A 166 14.82 -9.13 17.86
N ASP A 167 14.16 -9.03 16.69
CA ASP A 167 14.44 -7.94 15.76
C ASP A 167 13.58 -6.74 16.23
N LEU A 168 14.19 -5.82 16.97
CA LEU A 168 13.54 -4.62 17.51
C LEU A 168 12.78 -3.86 16.41
N PRO A 169 11.51 -3.45 16.61
CA PRO A 169 10.85 -2.50 15.73
C PRO A 169 11.38 -1.08 16.00
N PRO A 170 11.86 -0.32 15.00
CA PRO A 170 11.92 1.13 15.10
C PRO A 170 10.57 1.76 14.73
N PRO A 171 10.31 3.00 15.18
CA PRO A 171 9.01 3.66 15.19
C PRO A 171 8.51 3.97 13.76
N ASP A 172 7.22 4.34 13.64
CA ASP A 172 6.61 4.88 12.42
C ASP A 172 7.66 5.68 11.63
N LEU A 173 8.00 5.21 10.42
CA LEU A 173 8.72 6.03 9.45
C LEU A 173 7.71 7.09 8.99
N ASP A 174 7.67 8.18 9.76
CA ASP A 174 6.83 9.35 9.51
C ASP A 174 6.92 9.74 8.04
N LEU A 175 5.75 9.83 7.40
CA LEU A 175 5.57 10.70 6.25
C LEU A 175 6.08 12.09 6.64
N PRO A 176 6.79 12.81 5.75
CA PRO A 176 7.18 14.18 6.07
C PRO A 176 5.94 14.99 6.44
N PRO A 177 6.01 15.87 7.46
CA PRO A 177 4.90 16.76 7.77
C PRO A 177 4.58 17.61 6.53
N PRO A 178 3.29 17.93 6.27
CA PRO A 178 2.93 18.79 5.16
C PRO A 178 3.70 20.12 5.27
N GLY A 179 4.31 20.52 4.15
CA GLY A 179 5.20 21.66 4.06
C GLY A 179 4.61 22.89 4.73
N ARG A 180 5.41 23.54 5.59
CA ARG A 180 5.09 24.89 6.06
C ARG A 180 5.13 25.80 4.83
N SER A 181 3.99 26.43 4.51
CA SER A 181 3.94 27.61 3.66
C SER A 181 5.00 28.61 4.11
N LEU A 182 5.97 28.87 3.24
CA LEU A 182 6.76 30.10 3.33
C LEU A 182 5.81 31.24 2.96
N SER A 183 5.35 31.95 3.99
CA SER A 183 4.75 33.27 3.83
C SER A 183 5.88 34.30 3.79
N SER A 184 5.72 35.25 2.88
CA SER A 184 6.64 36.32 2.46
C SER A 184 7.31 37.12 3.55
#